data_AF-A0A1E4EDG6-F1
#
_entry.id   AF-A0A1E4EDG6-F1
#
_cell.length_a   1.000
_cell.length_b   1.000
_cell.length_c   1.000
_cell.angle_alpha   90.00
_cell.angle_beta   90.00
_cell.angle_gamma   90.00
#
_symmetry.space_group_name_H-M   'P 1'
#
loop_
_entity.id
_entity.type
_entity.pdbx_description
1 polymer ?
#
loop_
_entity_poly.entity_id
_entity_poly.type
_entity_poly.pdbx_seq_one_letter_code
_entity_poly.pdbx_strand_id
1 'polypeptide(L)'
;MISKSILFLLLVLILVSCSPSFNRDKALFDRSAVKAKFKAIDDLNDCYFEIKENGFTDFYCQLYDSLKNTHYPGRYTQQEDTLLLKFYNKEAYKMLGKKALISHTKKEIVFFDVYPGIRNRLLFN
;
A
#
# COMPACT_ATOMS: atom_id res chain seq x y z
N MET A 1 38.38 11.32 -27.03
CA MET A 1 37.20 12.19 -27.26
C MET A 1 35.96 11.38 -26.94
N ILE A 2 35.29 11.64 -25.82
CA ILE A 2 34.01 10.98 -25.49
C ILE A 2 32.94 11.59 -26.40
N SER A 3 32.32 10.74 -27.22
CA SER A 3 31.23 11.17 -28.11
C SER A 3 30.10 11.78 -27.28
N LYS A 4 29.56 12.92 -27.72
CA LYS A 4 28.42 13.61 -27.06
C LYS A 4 27.23 12.67 -26.84
N SER A 5 27.06 11.66 -27.70
CA SER A 5 26.03 10.63 -27.59
C SER A 5 26.23 9.69 -26.40
N ILE A 6 27.48 9.41 -26.01
CA ILE A 6 27.80 8.55 -24.86
C ILE A 6 27.49 9.29 -23.55
N LEU A 7 27.77 10.59 -23.49
CA LEU A 7 27.45 11.43 -22.33
C LEU A 7 25.92 11.51 -22.10
N PHE A 8 25.14 11.62 -23.19
CA PHE A 8 23.68 11.65 -23.12
C PHE A 8 23.10 10.31 -22.65
N LEU A 9 23.64 9.18 -23.13
CA LEU A 9 23.21 7.85 -22.70
C LEU A 9 23.50 7.60 -21.22
N LEU A 10 24.65 8.07 -20.72
CA LEU A 10 25.00 7.97 -19.30
C LEU A 10 24.05 8.78 -18.41
N LEU A 11 23.64 9.97 -18.87
CA LEU A 11 22.69 10.82 -18.14
C LEU A 11 21.31 10.16 -18.03
N VAL A 12 20.85 9.51 -19.10
CA VAL A 12 19.57 8.76 -19.10
C VAL A 12 19.64 7.56 -18.15
N LEU A 13 20.76 6.83 -18.11
CA LEU A 13 20.93 5.68 -17.19
C LEU A 13 20.91 6.09 -15.71
N ILE A 14 21.44 7.25 -15.36
CA ILE A 14 21.43 7.77 -13.98
C ILE A 14 20.00 8.15 -13.56
N LEU A 15 19.19 8.71 -14.45
CA LEU A 15 17.82 9.14 -14.15
C LEU A 15 16.84 7.96 -13.97
N VAL A 16 17.13 6.79 -14.55
CA VAL A 16 16.24 5.61 -14.49
C VAL A 16 16.42 4.78 -13.20
N SER A 17 17.48 5.02 -12.40
CA SER A 17 17.77 4.22 -11.21
C SER A 17 16.93 4.56 -9.96
N CYS A 18 15.91 5.43 -10.07
CA CYS A 18 15.09 5.83 -8.92
C CYS A 18 13.97 4.80 -8.62
N SER A 19 14.34 3.66 -8.03
CA SER A 19 13.36 2.75 -7.44
C SER A 19 13.04 3.17 -6.00
N PRO A 20 11.76 3.36 -5.63
CA PRO A 20 11.38 3.69 -4.26
C PRO A 20 11.70 2.50 -3.33
N SER A 21 12.45 2.76 -2.26
CA SER A 21 12.84 1.75 -1.26
C SER A 21 12.33 2.15 0.11
N PHE A 22 11.67 1.23 0.81
CA PHE A 22 11.13 1.50 2.14
C PHE A 22 12.22 1.93 3.13
N ASN A 23 13.45 1.41 3.01
CA ASN A 23 14.54 1.77 3.92
C ASN A 23 14.84 3.27 3.95
N ARG A 24 14.65 3.97 2.82
CA ARG A 24 14.83 5.43 2.75
C ARG A 24 13.67 6.19 3.39
N ASP A 25 12.47 5.64 3.26
CA ASP A 25 11.23 6.26 3.73
C ASP A 25 10.87 5.86 5.18
N LYS A 26 11.54 4.85 5.75
CA LYS A 26 11.23 4.29 7.08
C LYS A 26 11.18 5.34 8.19
N ALA A 27 12.14 6.25 8.22
CA ALA A 27 12.16 7.30 9.24
C ALA A 27 10.95 8.25 9.15
N LEU A 28 10.51 8.58 7.93
CA LEU A 28 9.31 9.40 7.71
C LEU A 28 8.03 8.62 8.00
N PHE A 29 8.04 7.32 7.70
CA PHE A 29 6.94 6.40 8.01
C PHE A 29 6.75 6.25 9.53
N ASP A 30 7.83 5.99 10.28
CA ASP A 30 7.80 5.76 11.73
C ASP A 30 7.37 7.01 12.50
N ARG A 31 7.74 8.21 12.01
CA ARG A 31 7.39 9.49 12.64
C ARG A 31 5.96 9.96 12.36
N SER A 32 5.27 9.37 11.39
CA SER A 32 3.94 9.84 11.01
C SER A 32 2.83 9.17 11.83
N ALA A 33 1.92 10.01 12.33
CA ALA A 33 0.74 9.57 13.04
C ALA A 33 -0.22 8.81 12.11
N VAL A 34 -0.95 7.86 12.70
CA VAL A 34 -2.04 7.15 12.02
C VAL A 34 -3.23 8.10 11.94
N LYS A 35 -3.65 8.43 10.71
CA LYS A 35 -4.81 9.28 10.44
C LYS A 35 -6.11 8.50 10.57
N ALA A 36 -6.14 7.28 10.04
CA ALA A 36 -7.28 6.40 10.17
C ALA A 36 -6.85 4.92 10.10
N LYS A 37 -7.64 4.09 10.76
CA LYS A 37 -7.51 2.63 10.76
C LYS A 37 -8.80 2.01 10.26
N PHE A 38 -8.67 1.02 9.40
CA PHE A 38 -9.77 0.29 8.80
C PHE A 38 -9.58 -1.18 9.09
N LYS A 39 -10.66 -1.88 9.42
CA LYS A 39 -10.67 -3.34 9.44
C LYS A 39 -10.64 -3.84 8.00
N ALA A 40 -9.68 -4.71 7.68
CA ALA A 40 -9.70 -5.42 6.41
C ALA A 40 -10.70 -6.56 6.54
N ILE A 41 -11.65 -6.64 5.61
CA ILE A 41 -12.62 -7.73 5.58
C ILE A 41 -11.89 -8.97 5.05
N ASP A 42 -11.34 -9.77 5.98
CA ASP A 42 -10.79 -11.11 5.76
C ASP A 42 -11.43 -12.03 6.81
N ASP A 43 -11.82 -13.23 6.42
CA ASP A 43 -12.73 -14.10 7.17
C ASP A 43 -12.04 -14.85 8.33
N LEU A 44 -10.70 -14.90 8.36
CA LEU A 44 -9.96 -15.80 9.28
C LEU A 44 -8.89 -15.13 10.15
N ASN A 45 -8.41 -13.94 9.79
CA ASN A 45 -7.32 -13.26 10.52
C ASN A 45 -7.68 -11.84 10.91
N ASP A 46 -7.12 -11.37 12.02
CA ASP A 46 -7.24 -9.99 12.45
C ASP A 46 -6.29 -9.11 11.62
N CYS A 47 -6.77 -8.71 10.45
CA CYS A 47 -6.06 -7.80 9.55
C CYS A 47 -6.63 -6.37 9.62
N TYR A 48 -5.74 -5.39 9.64
CA TYR A 48 -6.07 -3.97 9.66
C TYR A 48 -5.26 -3.21 8.61
N PHE A 49 -5.83 -2.12 8.13
CA PHE A 49 -5.18 -1.19 7.22
C PHE A 49 -5.14 0.19 7.83
N GLU A 50 -3.94 0.76 7.93
CA GLU A 50 -3.70 2.08 8.48
C GLU A 50 -3.29 3.04 7.38
N ILE A 51 -3.89 4.23 7.36
CA ILE A 51 -3.42 5.36 6.56
C ILE A 51 -2.78 6.39 7.48
N LYS A 52 -1.64 6.93 7.06
CA LYS A 52 -0.86 7.94 7.79
C LYS A 52 -1.01 9.31 7.15
N GLU A 53 -0.82 10.36 7.94
CA GLU A 53 -1.05 11.75 7.51
C GLU A 53 -0.18 12.17 6.32
N ASN A 54 1.02 11.60 6.19
CA ASN A 54 1.99 11.93 5.15
C ASN A 54 1.88 11.03 3.90
N GLY A 55 0.75 10.36 3.70
CA GLY A 55 0.50 9.55 2.50
C GLY A 55 1.10 8.15 2.54
N PHE A 56 1.63 7.71 3.69
CA PHE A 56 1.99 6.30 3.89
C PHE A 56 0.79 5.46 4.30
N THR A 57 0.92 4.15 4.09
CA THR A 57 -0.02 3.13 4.58
C THR A 57 0.72 1.96 5.20
N ASP A 58 0.04 1.21 6.06
CA ASP A 58 0.49 -0.11 6.49
C ASP A 58 -0.68 -1.09 6.47
N PHE A 59 -0.49 -2.23 5.83
CA PHE A 59 -1.37 -3.37 6.05
C PHE A 59 -0.71 -4.27 7.07
N TYR A 60 -1.40 -4.46 8.19
CA TYR A 60 -0.97 -5.31 9.28
C TYR A 60 -1.91 -6.50 9.37
N CYS A 61 -1.37 -7.71 9.43
CA CYS A 61 -2.19 -8.87 9.76
C CYS A 61 -1.56 -9.72 10.86
N GLN A 62 -2.37 -9.97 11.88
CA GLN A 62 -2.05 -10.88 12.96
C GLN A 62 -2.60 -12.26 12.61
N LEU A 63 -1.69 -13.19 12.33
CA LEU A 63 -2.03 -14.57 11.99
C LEU A 63 -2.23 -15.36 13.28
N TYR A 64 -3.36 -16.05 13.41
CA TYR A 64 -3.71 -16.76 14.64
C TYR A 64 -2.80 -17.96 14.92
N ASP A 65 -2.25 -18.57 13.87
CA ASP A 65 -1.44 -19.79 13.89
C ASP A 65 0.08 -19.53 13.80
N SER A 66 0.50 -18.27 13.66
CA SER A 66 1.89 -17.89 13.45
C SER A 66 2.33 -16.83 14.47
N LEU A 67 3.50 -17.02 15.06
CA LEU A 67 4.16 -16.01 15.91
C LEU A 67 4.59 -14.75 15.14
N LYS A 68 4.48 -14.75 13.80
CA LYS A 68 4.90 -13.64 12.95
C LYS A 68 3.69 -12.85 12.45
N ASN A 69 3.60 -11.63 12.94
CA ASN A 69 2.73 -10.63 12.35
C ASN A 69 3.32 -10.15 11.02
N THR A 70 2.45 -9.91 10.05
CA THR A 70 2.85 -9.46 8.73
C THR A 70 2.58 -7.98 8.58
N HIS A 71 3.58 -7.23 8.11
CA HIS A 71 3.47 -5.81 7.82
C HIS A 71 3.82 -5.53 6.36
N TYR A 72 2.95 -4.81 5.68
CA TYR A 72 3.16 -4.36 4.32
C TYR A 72 3.04 -2.84 4.24
N PRO A 73 4.14 -2.12 4.49
CA PRO A 73 4.14 -0.68 4.32
C PRO A 73 4.02 -0.32 2.85
N GLY A 74 3.43 0.84 2.60
CA GLY A 74 3.21 1.37 1.26
C GLY A 74 2.90 2.86 1.28
N ARG A 75 2.48 3.35 0.13
CA ARG A 75 1.92 4.68 -0.05
C ARG A 75 0.53 4.57 -0.66
N TYR A 76 -0.24 5.64 -0.51
CA TYR A 76 -1.54 5.74 -1.16
C TYR A 76 -1.77 7.09 -1.85
N THR A 77 -2.67 7.06 -2.81
CA THR A 77 -3.37 8.24 -3.31
C THR A 77 -4.87 7.99 -3.17
N GLN A 78 -5.60 8.93 -2.58
CA GLN A 78 -7.04 8.81 -2.40
C GLN A 78 -7.78 9.56 -3.52
N GLN A 79 -8.78 8.90 -4.08
CA GLN A 79 -9.75 9.46 -5.02
C GLN A 79 -11.14 9.08 -4.50
N GLU A 80 -11.81 10.01 -3.82
CA GLU A 80 -13.09 9.75 -3.12
C GLU A 80 -12.93 8.57 -2.13
N ASP A 81 -13.75 7.54 -2.27
CA ASP A 81 -13.72 6.31 -1.45
C ASP A 81 -12.74 5.26 -1.98
N THR A 82 -12.01 5.55 -3.05
CA THR A 82 -11.01 4.65 -3.63
C THR A 82 -9.60 5.04 -3.23
N LEU A 83 -8.84 4.07 -2.74
CA LEU A 83 -7.40 4.17 -2.52
C LEU A 83 -6.64 3.50 -3.65
N LEU A 84 -5.72 4.23 -4.28
CA LEU A 84 -4.68 3.68 -5.14
C LEU A 84 -3.46 3.36 -4.29
N LEU A 85 -3.09 2.09 -4.24
CA LEU A 85 -2.10 1.55 -3.33
C LEU A 85 -0.78 1.27 -4.03
N LYS A 86 0.31 1.66 -3.35
CA LYS A 86 1.68 1.40 -3.79
C LYS A 86 2.51 0.79 -2.65
N PHE A 87 2.48 -0.53 -2.52
CA PHE A 87 3.30 -1.25 -1.55
C PHE A 87 4.79 -1.25 -1.92
N TYR A 88 5.66 -1.34 -0.91
CA TYR A 88 7.08 -1.61 -1.12
C TYR A 88 7.37 -3.10 -1.31
N ASN A 89 6.51 -3.98 -0.78
CA ASN A 89 6.60 -5.43 -0.95
C ASN A 89 5.79 -5.89 -2.19
N LYS A 90 6.41 -6.73 -3.03
CA LYS A 90 5.77 -7.32 -4.24
C LYS A 90 4.66 -8.32 -3.90
N GLU A 91 4.78 -9.07 -2.81
CA GLU A 91 3.78 -10.04 -2.36
C GLU A 91 2.49 -9.34 -1.95
N ALA A 92 2.61 -8.19 -1.26
CA ALA A 92 1.47 -7.35 -0.90
C ALA A 92 0.64 -6.96 -2.14
N TYR A 93 1.26 -6.62 -3.27
CA TYR A 93 0.51 -6.36 -4.50
C TYR A 93 -0.18 -7.59 -5.08
N LYS A 94 0.43 -8.78 -4.96
CA LYS A 94 -0.18 -10.01 -5.46
C LYS A 94 -1.40 -10.40 -4.64
N MET A 95 -1.34 -10.15 -3.33
CA MET A 95 -2.42 -10.45 -2.41
C MET A 95 -3.48 -9.36 -2.45
N LEU A 96 -3.13 -8.13 -2.07
CA LEU A 96 -4.05 -7.02 -1.82
C LEU A 96 -4.37 -6.19 -3.07
N GLY A 97 -3.60 -6.37 -4.15
CA GLY A 97 -3.78 -5.59 -5.36
C GLY A 97 -3.28 -4.15 -5.27
N LYS A 98 -3.72 -3.34 -6.23
CA LYS A 98 -3.32 -1.92 -6.38
C LYS A 98 -4.43 -0.94 -5.99
N LYS A 99 -5.61 -1.44 -5.66
CA LYS A 99 -6.78 -0.61 -5.39
C LYS A 99 -7.52 -1.17 -4.20
N ALA A 100 -8.14 -0.29 -3.42
CA ALA A 100 -9.06 -0.66 -2.37
C ALA A 100 -10.19 0.37 -2.25
N LEU A 101 -11.36 -0.07 -1.79
CA LEU A 101 -12.45 0.80 -1.37
C LEU A 101 -12.44 0.92 0.15
N ILE A 102 -12.66 2.12 0.65
CA ILE A 102 -12.82 2.37 2.07
C ILE A 102 -14.24 2.84 2.39
N SER A 103 -14.77 2.38 3.52
CA SER A 103 -15.99 2.95 4.11
C SER A 103 -15.62 3.66 5.40
N HIS A 104 -15.69 4.99 5.38
CA HIS A 104 -15.39 5.80 6.57
C HIS A 104 -16.40 5.59 7.70
N THR A 105 -17.66 5.33 7.35
CA THR A 105 -18.75 5.07 8.30
C THR A 105 -18.56 3.74 9.02
N LYS A 106 -18.26 2.66 8.27
CA LYS A 106 -18.07 1.33 8.84
C LYS A 106 -16.65 1.08 9.37
N LYS A 107 -15.70 1.96 9.04
CA LYS A 107 -14.26 1.79 9.29
C LYS A 107 -13.73 0.48 8.68
N GLU A 108 -14.14 0.21 7.45
CA GLU A 108 -13.79 -1.00 6.71
C GLU A 108 -13.03 -0.68 5.43
N ILE A 109 -12.21 -1.63 4.99
CA ILE A 109 -11.53 -1.61 3.70
C ILE A 109 -11.72 -2.93 2.95
N VAL A 110 -11.93 -2.84 1.65
CA VAL A 110 -12.01 -3.99 0.74
C VAL A 110 -11.03 -3.82 -0.40
N PHE A 111 -10.22 -4.84 -0.61
CA PHE A 111 -9.22 -4.91 -1.67
C PHE A 111 -9.84 -5.60 -2.90
N PHE A 112 -9.75 -4.98 -4.07
CA PHE A 112 -10.45 -5.45 -5.28
C PHE A 112 -9.96 -6.83 -5.75
N ASP A 113 -8.65 -7.08 -5.63
CA ASP A 113 -8.01 -8.28 -6.18
C ASP A 113 -8.11 -9.49 -5.22
N VAL A 114 -8.45 -9.27 -3.94
CA VAL A 114 -8.61 -10.35 -2.94
C VAL A 114 -10.00 -10.98 -2.99
N TYR A 115 -11.05 -10.18 -3.21
CA TYR A 115 -12.44 -10.65 -3.09
C TYR A 115 -13.36 -10.10 -4.19
N PRO A 116 -13.44 -10.75 -5.37
CA PRO A 116 -14.31 -10.30 -6.44
C PRO A 116 -15.81 -10.30 -6.06
N GLY A 117 -16.23 -11.12 -5.09
CA GLY A 117 -17.62 -11.24 -4.64
C GLY A 117 -18.10 -10.18 -3.63
N ILE A 118 -17.19 -9.44 -2.98
CA ILE A 118 -17.54 -8.49 -1.90
C ILE A 118 -17.73 -7.05 -2.41
N ARG A 119 -17.39 -6.78 -3.67
CA ARG A 119 -17.58 -5.45 -4.30
C ARG A 119 -19.01 -4.91 -4.13
N ASN A 120 -20.01 -5.80 -4.08
CA ASN A 120 -21.42 -5.46 -3.89
C ASN A 120 -21.83 -5.23 -2.42
N ARG A 121 -21.00 -5.50 -1.40
CA ARG A 121 -21.36 -5.22 0.01
C ARG A 121 -21.10 -3.78 0.43
N LEU A 122 -20.10 -3.12 -0.18
CA LEU A 122 -19.77 -1.73 0.15
C LEU A 122 -20.61 -0.71 -0.62
N LEU A 123 -21.12 -1.08 -1.81
CA LEU A 123 -21.85 -0.16 -2.68
C LEU A 123 -23.37 -0.08 -2.40
N PHE A 124 -23.92 -1.02 -1.62
CA PHE A 124 -25.37 -1.19 -1.43
C PHE A 124 -25.82 -1.00 0.03
N ASN A 125 -25.10 -0.21 0.83
CA ASN A 125 -25.55 0.22 2.16
C ASN A 125 -25.06 1.64 2.47
#